data_AF-A0A8T7BXE7-F1
#
_entry.id   AF-A0A8T7BXE7-F1
#
_cell.length_a   1.000
_cell.length_b   1.000
_cell.length_c   1.000
_cell.angle_alpha   90.00
_cell.angle_beta   90.00
_cell.angle_gamma   90.00
#
_symmetry.space_group_name_H-M   'P 1'
#
loop_
_entity.id
_entity.type
_entity.pdbx_description
1 polymer ?
#
loop_
_entity_poly.entity_id
_entity_poly.type
_entity_poly.pdbx_seq_one_letter_code
_entity_poly.pdbx_strand_id
1 'polypeptide(L)'
;MISLFAGLFSHASFAETVYEILPSSRVITRVIEGMTINDIIRKIYPQDEALWPEIKQKIIAINPESFHQYSDRLVQGTRLKLVYIKRIQQQEVSSKVKVGYIVRQQGEASVRDLEGNIQGLEINSQVYEGDRITTAPGANLYILMDDGAEIFLKGDSIIKISEYVITSGYDNNSSSILDLIRGGLRKITGAIGGSAQSNYKVQTGLATIGIRGTEYVIKLCKLDDCNQTVSRNDPGAKLHAVVLEGVITLTTEEEMQILMAIGEYGTASSEELVILDEAPVPQGFLDAEESKQFNITIPQRMKEEADRDESDTSSAWAWILGLLLLAL
;
A
#
# COMPACT_ATOMS: atom_id res chain seq x y z
N MET A 1 -30.20 -46.86 -33.14
CA MET A 1 -30.59 -47.13 -31.73
C MET A 1 -29.31 -47.53 -30.99
N ILE A 2 -29.03 -46.88 -29.83
CA ILE A 2 -28.01 -47.23 -28.80
C ILE A 2 -26.56 -46.82 -29.18
N SER A 3 -25.75 -46.13 -28.38
CA SER A 3 -25.89 -45.30 -27.16
C SER A 3 -24.61 -44.46 -27.02
N LEU A 4 -24.73 -43.28 -26.39
CA LEU A 4 -23.63 -42.44 -25.95
C LEU A 4 -22.80 -43.11 -24.85
N PHE A 5 -21.49 -42.92 -24.85
CA PHE A 5 -20.67 -42.88 -23.64
C PHE A 5 -19.72 -41.69 -23.72
N ALA A 6 -20.11 -40.60 -23.05
CA ALA A 6 -19.25 -39.47 -22.76
C ALA A 6 -18.45 -39.80 -21.49
N GLY A 7 -17.16 -40.06 -21.65
CA GLY A 7 -16.22 -40.18 -20.53
C GLY A 7 -15.70 -38.80 -20.15
N LEU A 8 -16.20 -38.25 -19.04
CA LEU A 8 -15.64 -37.10 -18.35
C LEU A 8 -14.23 -37.45 -17.82
N PHE A 9 -13.19 -36.94 -18.46
CA PHE A 9 -11.85 -36.90 -17.86
C PHE A 9 -11.72 -35.65 -17.00
N SER A 10 -11.98 -35.84 -15.70
CA SER A 10 -11.61 -34.90 -14.65
C SER A 10 -10.09 -34.73 -14.63
N HIS A 11 -9.58 -33.59 -15.11
CA HIS A 11 -8.19 -33.23 -14.91
C HIS A 11 -8.02 -32.80 -13.44
N ALA A 12 -7.67 -33.76 -12.59
CA ALA A 12 -7.12 -33.44 -11.28
C ALA A 12 -5.76 -32.75 -11.50
N SER A 13 -5.71 -31.44 -11.33
CA SER A 13 -4.47 -30.69 -11.21
C SER A 13 -3.80 -31.13 -9.91
N PHE A 14 -2.85 -32.06 -10.00
CA PHE A 14 -1.89 -32.28 -8.92
C PHE A 14 -0.88 -31.15 -8.99
N ALA A 15 -0.77 -30.35 -7.93
CA ALA A 15 0.30 -29.40 -7.78
C ALA A 15 1.63 -30.16 -7.83
N GLU A 16 2.36 -30.05 -8.94
CA GLU A 16 3.64 -30.69 -9.14
C GLU A 16 4.65 -30.03 -8.19
N THR A 17 5.03 -30.72 -7.12
CA THR A 17 6.04 -30.20 -6.19
C THR A 17 7.37 -30.15 -6.93
N VAL A 18 7.81 -28.96 -7.30
CA VAL A 18 9.13 -28.77 -7.91
C VAL A 18 10.21 -29.08 -6.87
N TYR A 19 11.20 -29.89 -7.22
CA TYR A 19 12.30 -30.27 -6.34
C TYR A 19 13.66 -30.06 -7.02
N GLU A 20 14.69 -29.84 -6.21
CA GLU A 20 16.08 -29.75 -6.65
C GLU A 20 16.97 -30.62 -5.75
N ILE A 21 17.76 -31.53 -6.33
CA ILE A 21 18.68 -32.41 -5.59
C ILE A 21 20.09 -31.80 -5.62
N LEU A 22 20.53 -31.31 -4.47
CA LEU A 22 21.78 -30.55 -4.30
C LEU A 22 22.79 -31.31 -3.43
N PRO A 23 24.11 -31.05 -3.57
CA PRO A 23 25.09 -31.54 -2.61
C PRO A 23 24.77 -31.08 -1.19
N SER A 24 24.85 -32.00 -0.23
CA SER A 24 24.66 -31.71 1.20
C SER A 24 25.98 -31.55 1.93
N SER A 25 25.96 -30.86 3.06
CA SER A 25 27.04 -30.89 4.05
C SER A 25 27.12 -32.24 4.80
N ARG A 26 26.10 -33.09 4.69
CA ARG A 26 26.07 -34.43 5.29
C ARG A 26 27.02 -35.37 4.55
N VAL A 27 27.81 -36.12 5.31
CA VAL A 27 28.82 -37.04 4.74
C VAL A 27 28.90 -38.31 5.56
N ILE A 28 29.03 -39.46 4.90
CA ILE A 28 29.49 -40.70 5.56
C ILE A 28 31.00 -40.64 5.60
N THR A 29 31.57 -40.57 6.80
CA THR A 29 33.01 -40.33 7.02
C THR A 29 33.88 -41.48 6.54
N ARG A 30 33.35 -42.70 6.56
CA ARG A 30 34.02 -43.91 6.09
C ARG A 30 33.01 -44.95 5.63
N VAL A 31 33.12 -45.39 4.37
CA VAL A 31 32.42 -46.58 3.87
C VAL A 31 33.05 -47.82 4.48
N ILE A 32 32.24 -48.67 5.12
CA ILE A 32 32.68 -49.97 5.66
C ILE A 32 32.22 -51.12 4.76
N GLU A 33 32.78 -52.31 4.99
CA GLU A 33 32.43 -53.52 4.26
C GLU A 33 30.93 -53.84 4.37
N GLY A 34 30.33 -54.26 3.25
CA GLY A 34 28.90 -54.58 3.17
C GLY A 34 27.96 -53.39 2.97
N MET A 35 28.45 -52.14 3.01
CA MET A 35 27.62 -50.98 2.66
C MET A 35 27.29 -50.95 1.17
N THR A 36 26.01 -50.83 0.83
CA THR A 36 25.55 -50.58 -0.54
C THR A 36 24.93 -49.19 -0.66
N ILE A 37 25.03 -48.58 -1.85
CA ILE A 37 24.40 -47.27 -2.10
C ILE A 37 22.87 -47.33 -1.95
N ASN A 38 22.25 -48.45 -2.31
CA ASN A 38 20.79 -48.62 -2.19
C ASN A 38 20.35 -48.66 -0.73
N ASP A 39 21.08 -49.35 0.16
CA ASP A 39 20.76 -49.39 1.59
C ASP A 39 20.97 -48.03 2.25
N ILE A 40 22.00 -47.28 1.83
CA ILE A 40 22.23 -45.91 2.27
C ILE A 40 21.05 -45.02 1.86
N ILE A 41 20.62 -45.08 0.59
CA ILE A 41 19.51 -44.25 0.10
C ILE A 41 18.22 -44.57 0.86
N ARG A 42 17.87 -45.85 1.00
CA ARG A 42 16.67 -46.29 1.74
C ARG A 42 16.67 -45.79 3.19
N LYS A 43 17.82 -45.83 3.85
CA LYS A 43 17.95 -45.43 5.26
C LYS A 43 17.96 -43.90 5.44
N ILE A 44 18.53 -43.16 4.49
CA ILE A 44 18.75 -41.71 4.62
C ILE A 44 17.60 -40.89 4.02
N TYR A 45 16.93 -41.38 2.99
CA TYR A 45 15.81 -40.72 2.30
C TYR A 45 14.55 -41.61 2.25
N PRO A 46 14.06 -42.10 3.40
CA PRO A 46 12.95 -43.07 3.43
C PRO A 46 11.63 -42.50 2.90
N GLN A 47 11.48 -41.16 2.85
CA GLN A 47 10.25 -40.48 2.42
C GLN A 47 10.28 -40.08 0.93
N ASP A 48 11.37 -40.36 0.23
CA ASP A 48 11.63 -39.87 -1.11
C ASP A 48 11.78 -41.02 -2.11
N GLU A 49 10.99 -42.09 -1.94
CA GLU A 49 11.11 -43.33 -2.72
C GLU A 49 11.06 -43.11 -4.22
N ALA A 50 10.15 -42.23 -4.67
CA ALA A 50 10.04 -41.82 -6.07
C ALA A 50 11.32 -41.17 -6.63
N LEU A 51 12.14 -40.55 -5.77
CA LEU A 51 13.36 -39.82 -6.13
C LEU A 51 14.63 -40.66 -5.98
N TRP A 52 14.55 -41.89 -5.46
CA TRP A 52 15.72 -42.74 -5.23
C TRP A 52 16.63 -42.93 -6.46
N PRO A 53 16.11 -43.12 -7.69
CA PRO A 53 16.96 -43.22 -8.88
C PRO A 53 17.80 -41.97 -9.12
N GLU A 54 17.21 -40.78 -8.99
CA GLU A 54 17.90 -39.51 -9.21
C GLU A 54 18.90 -39.19 -8.10
N ILE A 55 18.51 -39.45 -6.84
CA ILE A 55 19.40 -39.33 -5.67
C ILE A 55 20.64 -40.20 -5.87
N LYS A 56 20.46 -41.44 -6.32
CA LYS A 56 21.57 -42.36 -6.60
C LYS A 56 22.52 -41.80 -7.64
N GLN A 57 21.99 -41.35 -8.77
CA GLN A 57 22.80 -40.76 -9.85
C GLN A 57 23.57 -39.54 -9.35
N LYS A 58 22.93 -38.66 -8.58
CA LYS A 58 23.58 -37.47 -8.04
C LYS A 58 24.67 -37.82 -7.02
N ILE A 59 24.45 -38.80 -6.14
CA ILE A 59 25.47 -39.25 -5.18
C ILE A 59 26.69 -39.85 -5.91
N ILE A 60 26.47 -40.63 -6.98
CA ILE A 60 27.58 -41.16 -7.80
C ILE A 60 28.35 -40.01 -8.45
N ALA A 61 27.63 -39.07 -9.08
CA ALA A 61 28.24 -37.95 -9.80
C ALA A 61 29.11 -37.04 -8.90
N ILE A 62 28.71 -36.81 -7.64
CA ILE A 62 29.48 -35.94 -6.73
C ILE A 62 30.60 -36.69 -5.97
N ASN A 63 30.71 -38.01 -6.13
CA ASN A 63 31.73 -38.84 -5.49
C ASN A 63 32.38 -39.85 -6.46
N PRO A 64 32.97 -39.42 -7.59
CA PRO A 64 33.49 -40.34 -8.60
C PRO A 64 34.50 -41.36 -8.05
N GLU A 65 35.34 -40.95 -7.09
CA GLU A 65 36.36 -41.80 -6.45
C GLU A 65 35.81 -42.80 -5.41
N SER A 66 34.55 -42.65 -4.99
CA SER A 66 33.94 -43.53 -3.99
C SER A 66 33.24 -44.74 -4.60
N PHE A 67 33.25 -44.87 -5.93
CA PHE A 67 32.62 -45.95 -6.68
C PHE A 67 33.62 -46.64 -7.60
N HIS A 68 33.41 -47.93 -7.86
CA HIS A 68 34.17 -48.63 -8.87
C HIS A 68 33.78 -48.17 -10.28
N GLN A 69 34.77 -48.07 -11.17
CA GLN A 69 34.64 -47.49 -12.52
C GLN A 69 33.46 -48.02 -13.37
N TYR A 70 33.06 -49.27 -13.17
CA TYR A 70 32.00 -49.93 -13.96
C TYR A 70 30.83 -50.46 -13.12
N SER A 71 30.70 -50.01 -11.87
CA SER A 71 29.61 -50.49 -11.00
C SER A 71 29.27 -49.51 -9.88
N ASP A 72 28.04 -49.57 -9.40
CA ASP A 72 27.58 -48.79 -8.23
C ASP A 72 28.11 -49.33 -6.88
N ARG A 73 29.13 -50.20 -6.91
CA ARG A 73 29.77 -50.73 -5.71
C ARG A 73 30.66 -49.65 -5.10
N LEU A 74 30.48 -49.43 -3.80
CA LEU A 74 31.27 -48.46 -3.05
C LEU A 74 32.68 -48.98 -2.76
N VAL A 75 33.65 -48.07 -2.77
CA VAL A 75 35.04 -48.35 -2.38
C VAL A 75 35.17 -48.19 -0.87
N GLN A 76 35.59 -49.25 -0.18
CA GLN A 76 35.79 -49.24 1.28
C GLN A 76 36.81 -48.17 1.70
N GLY A 77 36.59 -47.55 2.85
CA GLY A 77 37.49 -46.53 3.41
C GLY A 77 37.27 -45.12 2.87
N THR A 78 36.53 -44.97 1.77
CA THR A 78 36.25 -43.66 1.17
C THR A 78 35.21 -42.87 1.96
N ARG A 79 35.22 -41.55 1.75
CA ARG A 79 34.25 -40.61 2.34
C ARG A 79 33.17 -40.32 1.29
N LEU A 80 31.90 -40.49 1.64
CA LEU A 80 30.78 -40.36 0.70
C LEU A 80 29.92 -39.13 1.02
N LYS A 81 29.92 -38.12 0.14
CA LYS A 81 29.05 -36.94 0.21
C LYS A 81 27.61 -37.33 -0.12
N LEU A 82 26.69 -36.84 0.69
CA LEU A 82 25.26 -37.05 0.51
C LEU A 82 24.63 -35.85 -0.19
N VAL A 83 23.35 -35.97 -0.54
CA VAL A 83 22.55 -34.91 -1.16
C VAL A 83 21.47 -34.45 -0.19
N TYR A 84 20.92 -33.28 -0.46
CA TYR A 84 19.72 -32.79 0.19
C TYR A 84 18.69 -32.45 -0.88
N ILE A 85 17.43 -32.78 -0.60
CA ILE A 85 16.32 -32.54 -1.51
C ILE A 85 15.69 -31.21 -1.11
N LYS A 86 15.98 -30.17 -1.88
CA LYS A 86 15.32 -28.88 -1.74
C LYS A 86 13.94 -28.98 -2.38
N ARG A 87 12.92 -29.13 -1.55
CA ARG A 87 11.52 -29.06 -1.98
C ARG A 87 11.14 -27.60 -2.12
N ILE A 88 10.78 -27.19 -3.33
CA ILE A 88 10.31 -25.83 -3.61
C ILE A 88 8.80 -25.88 -3.42
N GLN A 89 8.35 -25.53 -2.21
CA GLN A 89 6.93 -25.25 -1.98
C GLN A 89 6.69 -23.79 -2.40
N GLN A 90 5.74 -23.57 -3.29
CA GLN A 90 5.21 -22.25 -3.57
C GLN A 90 4.26 -21.89 -2.40
N GLN A 91 4.82 -21.47 -1.27
CA GLN A 91 4.05 -20.90 -0.17
C GLN A 91 3.99 -19.39 -0.36
N GLU A 92 2.96 -18.91 -1.07
CA GLU A 92 2.50 -17.54 -0.87
C GLU A 92 1.72 -17.48 0.44
N VAL A 93 2.42 -17.20 1.54
CA VAL A 93 1.77 -16.66 2.74
C VAL A 93 1.94 -15.15 2.70
N SER A 94 1.27 -14.52 1.74
CA SER A 94 0.91 -13.11 1.84
C SER A 94 -0.26 -13.07 2.80
N SER A 95 0.00 -12.91 4.10
CA SER A 95 -1.08 -12.64 5.04
C SER A 95 -1.58 -11.23 4.75
N LYS A 96 -2.65 -11.12 3.97
CA LYS A 96 -3.30 -9.83 3.70
C LYS A 96 -3.68 -9.20 5.05
N VAL A 97 -3.07 -8.06 5.37
CA VAL A 97 -3.40 -7.31 6.58
C VAL A 97 -4.67 -6.52 6.29
N LYS A 98 -5.77 -6.86 6.94
CA LYS A 98 -7.02 -6.09 6.83
C LYS A 98 -6.80 -4.71 7.48
N VAL A 99 -7.24 -3.66 6.78
CA VAL A 99 -7.02 -2.26 7.20
C VAL A 99 -8.30 -1.44 7.23
N GLY A 100 -9.42 -2.00 6.75
CA GLY A 100 -10.70 -1.32 6.72
C GLY A 100 -11.77 -2.12 5.99
N TYR A 101 -12.88 -1.46 5.68
CA TYR A 101 -13.97 -2.03 4.90
C TYR A 101 -14.85 -0.95 4.24
N ILE A 102 -15.64 -1.37 3.25
CA ILE A 102 -16.59 -0.50 2.55
C ILE A 102 -17.85 -0.31 3.39
N VAL A 103 -18.18 0.95 3.72
CA VAL A 103 -19.40 1.28 4.49
C VAL A 103 -20.54 1.77 3.61
N ARG A 104 -20.24 2.38 2.46
CA ARG A 104 -21.22 2.85 1.50
C ARG A 104 -20.65 2.81 0.09
N GLN A 105 -21.49 2.47 -0.88
CA GLN A 105 -21.13 2.41 -2.28
C GLN A 105 -22.29 2.89 -3.15
N GLN A 106 -21.94 3.63 -4.19
CA GLN A 106 -22.82 3.96 -5.31
C GLN A 106 -22.07 3.64 -6.59
N GLY A 107 -22.71 2.93 -7.53
CA GLY A 107 -22.06 2.51 -8.77
C GLY A 107 -21.01 1.41 -8.57
N GLU A 108 -20.29 1.10 -9.65
CA GLU A 108 -19.31 0.01 -9.68
C GLU A 108 -17.95 0.43 -9.11
N ALA A 109 -17.38 -0.44 -8.28
CA ALA A 109 -16.02 -0.32 -7.79
C ALA A 109 -15.35 -1.70 -7.81
N SER A 110 -14.03 -1.71 -7.95
CA SER A 110 -13.23 -2.93 -7.93
C SER A 110 -11.95 -2.73 -7.15
N VAL A 111 -11.37 -3.83 -6.70
CA VAL A 111 -10.05 -3.86 -6.07
C VAL A 111 -9.15 -4.82 -6.83
N ARG A 112 -7.90 -4.41 -7.04
CA ARG A 112 -6.80 -5.28 -7.42
C ARG A 112 -5.90 -5.51 -6.21
N ASP A 113 -5.79 -6.75 -5.76
CA ASP A 113 -4.96 -7.13 -4.61
C ASP A 113 -3.46 -7.21 -4.97
N LEU A 114 -2.62 -7.52 -3.98
CA LEU A 114 -1.17 -7.68 -4.15
C LEU A 114 -0.80 -8.85 -5.07
N GLU A 115 -1.64 -9.87 -5.13
CA GLU A 115 -1.49 -11.04 -6.01
C GLU A 115 -1.96 -10.74 -7.45
N GLY A 116 -2.54 -9.57 -7.69
CA GLY A 116 -3.01 -9.11 -9.00
C GLY A 116 -4.42 -9.55 -9.36
N ASN A 117 -5.14 -10.23 -8.46
CA ASN A 117 -6.54 -10.60 -8.66
C ASN A 117 -7.42 -9.36 -8.64
N ILE A 118 -8.40 -9.32 -9.54
CA ILE A 118 -9.38 -8.24 -9.61
C ILE A 118 -10.74 -8.78 -9.18
N GLN A 119 -11.36 -8.10 -8.22
CA GLN A 119 -12.69 -8.42 -7.73
C GLN A 119 -13.55 -7.16 -7.61
N GLY A 120 -14.86 -7.33 -7.78
CA GLY A 120 -15.82 -6.27 -7.48
C GLY A 120 -15.85 -5.99 -5.98
N LEU A 121 -16.07 -4.72 -5.62
CA LEU A 121 -16.33 -4.32 -4.25
C LEU A 121 -17.83 -4.15 -4.04
N GLU A 122 -18.28 -4.53 -2.85
CA GLU A 122 -19.62 -4.36 -2.33
C GLU A 122 -19.56 -3.76 -0.91
N ILE A 123 -20.70 -3.33 -0.38
CA ILE A 123 -20.78 -2.93 1.03
C ILE A 123 -20.35 -4.09 1.93
N ASN A 124 -19.55 -3.80 2.95
CA ASN A 124 -18.86 -4.74 3.84
C ASN A 124 -17.68 -5.51 3.22
N SER A 125 -17.34 -5.30 1.94
CA SER A 125 -16.06 -5.80 1.43
C SER A 125 -14.92 -5.27 2.27
N GLN A 126 -14.02 -6.17 2.68
CA GLN A 126 -12.81 -5.82 3.40
C GLN A 126 -11.78 -5.23 2.44
N VAL A 127 -11.00 -4.27 2.93
CA VAL A 127 -9.84 -3.74 2.21
C VAL A 127 -8.58 -4.06 3.00
N TYR A 128 -7.50 -4.26 2.27
CA TYR A 128 -6.23 -4.77 2.77
C TYR A 128 -5.09 -3.82 2.42
N GLU A 129 -4.02 -3.87 3.21
CA GLU A 129 -2.77 -3.25 2.82
C GLU A 129 -2.31 -3.80 1.46
N GLY A 130 -1.87 -2.92 0.57
CA GLY A 130 -1.45 -3.23 -0.78
C GLY A 130 -2.54 -3.12 -1.84
N ASP A 131 -3.81 -3.09 -1.45
CA ASP A 131 -4.95 -3.03 -2.37
C ASP A 131 -4.92 -1.77 -3.23
N ARG A 132 -5.21 -1.94 -4.52
CA ARG A 132 -5.53 -0.85 -5.45
C ARG A 132 -7.01 -0.82 -5.75
N ILE A 133 -7.69 0.20 -5.24
CA ILE A 133 -9.14 0.36 -5.34
C ILE A 133 -9.46 1.34 -6.47
N THR A 134 -10.43 0.97 -7.32
CA THR A 134 -10.86 1.74 -8.49
C THR A 134 -12.37 1.95 -8.46
N THR A 135 -12.82 3.18 -8.64
CA THR A 135 -14.24 3.55 -8.84
C THR A 135 -14.50 3.85 -10.31
N ALA A 136 -15.61 3.34 -10.85
CA ALA A 136 -16.05 3.67 -12.20
C ALA A 136 -16.48 5.16 -12.32
N PRO A 137 -16.60 5.71 -13.54
CA PRO A 137 -17.24 7.00 -13.75
C PRO A 137 -18.65 7.06 -13.14
N GLY A 138 -18.94 8.11 -12.37
CA GLY A 138 -20.22 8.27 -11.67
C GLY A 138 -20.42 7.35 -10.46
N ALA A 139 -19.42 6.55 -10.08
CA ALA A 139 -19.43 5.75 -8.86
C ALA A 139 -18.78 6.51 -7.70
N ASN A 140 -19.13 6.16 -6.47
CA ASN A 140 -18.53 6.75 -5.28
C ASN A 140 -18.41 5.67 -4.21
N LEU A 141 -17.32 5.67 -3.45
CA LEU A 141 -17.02 4.63 -2.48
C LEU A 141 -16.60 5.26 -1.15
N TYR A 142 -17.21 4.81 -0.06
CA TYR A 142 -16.85 5.22 1.30
C TYR A 142 -16.18 4.05 2.00
N ILE A 143 -14.94 4.26 2.42
CA ILE A 143 -14.11 3.29 3.11
C ILE A 143 -13.90 3.79 4.54
N LEU A 144 -14.26 2.96 5.52
CA LEU A 144 -13.90 3.18 6.91
C LEU A 144 -12.66 2.34 7.22
N MET A 145 -11.60 3.01 7.67
CA MET A 145 -10.36 2.38 8.05
C MET A 145 -10.38 1.95 9.52
N ASP A 146 -9.56 0.97 9.87
CA ASP A 146 -9.54 0.38 11.21
C ASP A 146 -8.99 1.32 12.30
N ASP A 147 -8.35 2.45 11.92
CA ASP A 147 -7.97 3.54 12.85
C ASP A 147 -9.07 4.61 13.03
N GLY A 148 -10.23 4.44 12.38
CA GLY A 148 -11.33 5.39 12.35
C GLY A 148 -11.27 6.44 11.23
N ALA A 149 -10.24 6.43 10.37
CA ALA A 149 -10.18 7.33 9.22
C ALA A 149 -11.28 7.01 8.20
N GLU A 150 -11.80 8.05 7.55
CA GLU A 150 -12.77 7.90 6.47
C GLU A 150 -12.14 8.33 5.14
N ILE A 151 -12.36 7.53 4.11
CA ILE A 151 -11.96 7.84 2.74
C ILE A 151 -13.22 7.83 1.88
N PHE A 152 -13.60 9.00 1.39
CA PHE A 152 -14.58 9.12 0.33
C PHE A 152 -13.88 9.22 -1.02
N LEU A 153 -13.84 8.10 -1.74
CA LEU A 153 -13.27 8.00 -3.07
C LEU A 153 -14.30 8.44 -4.12
N LYS A 154 -13.97 9.49 -4.87
CA LYS A 154 -14.84 10.06 -5.91
C LYS A 154 -14.92 9.14 -7.13
N GLY A 155 -15.80 9.45 -8.08
CA GLY A 155 -15.90 8.70 -9.33
C GLY A 155 -14.68 8.82 -10.21
N ASP A 156 -14.46 7.80 -11.04
CA ASP A 156 -13.31 7.68 -11.94
C ASP A 156 -11.97 7.95 -11.22
N SER A 157 -11.80 7.27 -10.07
CA SER A 157 -10.65 7.45 -9.19
C SER A 157 -9.95 6.12 -8.90
N ILE A 158 -8.64 6.20 -8.70
CA ILE A 158 -7.79 5.05 -8.37
C ILE A 158 -6.93 5.44 -7.19
N ILE A 159 -7.05 4.70 -6.09
CA ILE A 159 -6.16 4.79 -4.94
C ILE A 159 -5.45 3.47 -4.69
N LYS A 160 -4.27 3.53 -4.10
CA LYS A 160 -3.61 2.36 -3.52
C LYS A 160 -3.32 2.60 -2.05
N ILE A 161 -3.61 1.60 -1.22
CA ILE A 161 -3.24 1.58 0.19
C ILE A 161 -1.83 1.01 0.27
N SER A 162 -0.81 1.84 0.24
CA SER A 162 0.58 1.36 0.10
C SER A 162 1.16 0.85 1.41
N GLU A 163 0.82 1.47 2.53
CA GLU A 163 1.22 1.03 3.87
C GLU A 163 0.16 1.49 4.87
N TYR A 164 -0.21 0.62 5.79
CA TYR A 164 -1.21 0.92 6.80
C TYR A 164 -0.99 0.09 8.07
N VAL A 165 -0.16 0.62 8.96
CA VAL A 165 0.30 -0.03 10.19
C VAL A 165 -0.27 0.71 11.39
N ILE A 166 -1.02 -0.01 12.24
CA ILE A 166 -1.55 0.51 13.50
C ILE A 166 -0.76 -0.11 14.66
N THR A 167 -0.13 0.73 15.48
CA THR A 167 0.45 0.34 16.77
C THR A 167 -0.44 0.81 17.92
N SER A 168 -0.35 0.16 19.09
CA SER A 168 -1.20 0.45 20.25
C SER A 168 -1.09 1.87 20.79
N GLY A 169 -0.04 2.61 20.42
CA GLY A 169 0.21 3.98 20.86
C GLY A 169 0.21 5.03 19.76
N TYR A 170 -0.03 4.64 18.49
CA TYR A 170 0.13 5.54 17.34
C TYR A 170 1.50 6.24 17.34
N ASP A 171 2.55 5.44 17.58
CA ASP A 171 3.94 5.89 17.67
C ASP A 171 4.58 6.03 16.28
N ASN A 172 5.89 6.26 16.24
CA ASN A 172 6.65 6.38 15.00
C ASN A 172 6.70 5.12 14.12
N ASN A 173 6.16 3.99 14.61
CA ASN A 173 5.98 2.77 13.82
C ASN A 173 4.56 2.66 13.24
N SER A 174 3.62 3.53 13.63
CA SER A 174 2.32 3.65 12.98
C SER A 174 2.44 4.43 11.68
N SER A 175 1.72 3.98 10.66
CA SER A 175 1.88 4.48 9.30
C SER A 175 0.59 4.42 8.51
N SER A 176 0.29 5.47 7.74
CA SER A 176 -0.80 5.53 6.76
C SER A 176 -0.26 6.20 5.51
N ILE A 177 0.18 5.39 4.53
CA ILE A 177 0.68 5.84 3.24
C ILE A 177 -0.31 5.43 2.15
N LEU A 178 -0.93 6.42 1.53
CA LEU A 178 -1.84 6.22 0.40
C LEU A 178 -1.27 6.83 -0.87
N ASP A 179 -1.55 6.19 -1.99
CA ASP A 179 -1.24 6.69 -3.32
C ASP A 179 -2.54 7.07 -4.04
N LEU A 180 -2.74 8.35 -4.34
CA LEU A 180 -3.75 8.78 -5.30
C LEU A 180 -3.15 8.72 -6.71
N ILE A 181 -3.66 7.78 -7.51
CA ILE A 181 -3.15 7.51 -8.86
C ILE A 181 -3.95 8.29 -9.91
N ARG A 182 -5.27 8.40 -9.71
CA ARG A 182 -6.22 9.07 -10.62
C ARG A 182 -7.41 9.61 -9.84
N GLY A 183 -8.00 10.69 -10.32
CA GLY A 183 -9.26 11.22 -9.80
C GLY A 183 -9.07 11.93 -8.46
N GLY A 184 -9.93 11.69 -7.49
CA GLY A 184 -9.88 12.43 -6.22
C GLY A 184 -10.57 11.73 -5.06
N LEU A 185 -10.35 12.29 -3.87
CA LEU A 185 -10.93 11.82 -2.64
C LEU A 185 -11.16 12.96 -1.64
N ARG A 186 -12.09 12.75 -0.72
CA ARG A 186 -12.15 13.46 0.57
C ARG A 186 -11.66 12.52 1.65
N LYS A 187 -10.83 13.03 2.55
CA LYS A 187 -10.26 12.26 3.66
C LYS A 187 -10.59 12.95 4.98
N ILE A 188 -11.09 12.18 5.93
CA ILE A 188 -11.10 12.52 7.36
C ILE A 188 -10.08 11.62 8.04
N THR A 189 -9.13 12.21 8.77
CA THR A 189 -8.02 11.44 9.32
C THR A 189 -8.37 10.77 10.63
N GLY A 190 -7.98 9.51 10.79
CA GLY A 190 -8.18 8.73 11.99
C GLY A 190 -7.04 8.90 13.00
N ALA A 191 -6.95 7.95 13.93
CA ALA A 191 -6.00 8.02 15.04
C ALA A 191 -4.52 8.06 14.60
N ILE A 192 -4.15 7.44 13.48
CA ILE A 192 -2.78 7.55 12.93
C ILE A 192 -2.49 9.01 12.59
N GLY A 193 -3.38 9.67 11.85
CA GLY A 193 -3.21 11.07 11.44
C GLY A 193 -3.36 12.09 12.58
N GLY A 194 -4.06 11.74 13.65
CA GLY A 194 -4.16 12.55 14.86
C GLY A 194 -2.88 12.56 15.70
N SER A 195 -1.99 11.58 15.54
CA SER A 195 -0.72 11.52 16.26
C SER A 195 0.40 12.22 15.49
N ALA A 196 1.10 13.13 16.16
CA ALA A 196 2.26 13.83 15.59
C ALA A 196 3.50 12.93 15.42
N GLN A 197 3.50 11.72 15.98
CA GLN A 197 4.62 10.78 15.88
C GLN A 197 4.48 9.82 14.69
N SER A 198 3.24 9.54 14.28
CA SER A 198 2.94 8.61 13.19
C SER A 198 3.41 9.12 11.82
N ASN A 199 3.67 8.18 10.92
CA ASN A 199 3.97 8.47 9.53
C ASN A 199 2.68 8.55 8.69
N TYR A 200 2.17 9.76 8.46
CA TYR A 200 1.02 9.97 7.57
C TYR A 200 1.44 10.61 6.25
N LYS A 201 1.07 9.99 5.13
CA LYS A 201 1.30 10.54 3.79
C LYS A 201 0.16 10.18 2.82
N VAL A 202 -0.24 11.15 1.99
CA VAL A 202 -0.93 10.85 0.72
C VAL A 202 -0.06 11.34 -0.43
N GLN A 203 0.31 10.43 -1.31
CA GLN A 203 1.21 10.67 -2.43
C GLN A 203 0.40 10.76 -3.72
N THR A 204 0.56 11.84 -4.46
CA THR A 204 -0.15 12.04 -5.73
C THR A 204 0.78 11.99 -6.94
N GLY A 205 2.09 11.90 -6.75
CA GLY A 205 3.08 12.08 -7.81
C GLY A 205 3.36 13.54 -8.18
N LEU A 206 2.45 14.47 -7.84
CA LEU A 206 2.66 15.92 -7.99
C LEU A 206 3.05 16.58 -6.66
N ALA A 207 2.49 16.09 -5.56
CA ALA A 207 2.86 16.48 -4.21
C ALA A 207 2.59 15.34 -3.22
N THR A 208 3.29 15.39 -2.09
CA THR A 208 3.00 14.60 -0.90
C THR A 208 2.23 15.47 0.08
N ILE A 209 1.09 14.94 0.54
CA ILE A 209 0.27 15.56 1.58
C ILE A 209 0.69 15.00 2.93
N GLY A 210 1.16 15.87 3.81
CA GLY A 210 1.28 15.65 5.24
C GLY A 210 0.14 16.35 5.98
N ILE A 211 -0.09 15.99 7.24
CA ILE A 211 -1.22 16.55 8.02
C ILE A 211 -0.85 16.87 9.46
N ARG A 212 -1.79 17.56 10.12
CA ARG A 212 -1.91 17.62 11.58
C ARG A 212 -3.39 17.57 11.97
N GLY A 213 -3.99 16.37 12.02
CA GLY A 213 -5.39 16.12 12.39
C GLY A 213 -6.41 16.90 11.54
N THR A 214 -6.86 16.33 10.41
CA THR A 214 -7.38 17.14 9.31
C THR A 214 -8.52 16.48 8.55
N GLU A 215 -9.41 17.31 8.01
CA GLU A 215 -10.34 16.96 6.93
C GLU A 215 -10.01 17.76 5.68
N TYR A 216 -9.84 17.10 4.54
CA TYR A 216 -9.46 17.75 3.29
C TYR A 216 -9.97 17.01 2.05
N VAL A 217 -10.04 17.73 0.93
CA VAL A 217 -10.41 17.19 -0.38
C VAL A 217 -9.26 17.41 -1.35
N ILE A 218 -8.91 16.38 -2.12
CA ILE A 218 -7.92 16.45 -3.18
C ILE A 218 -8.44 15.84 -4.47
N LYS A 219 -8.04 16.40 -5.61
CA LYS A 219 -8.36 15.85 -6.93
C LYS A 219 -7.27 16.18 -7.95
N LEU A 220 -6.94 15.19 -8.78
CA LEU A 220 -6.12 15.34 -9.97
C LEU A 220 -7.02 15.75 -11.13
N CYS A 221 -6.80 16.97 -11.64
CA CYS A 221 -7.55 17.58 -12.73
C CYS A 221 -6.63 17.90 -13.90
N LYS A 222 -7.20 18.07 -15.08
CA LYS A 222 -6.44 18.54 -16.24
C LYS A 222 -6.36 20.06 -16.18
N LEU A 223 -5.19 20.60 -15.82
CA LEU A 223 -5.05 22.02 -15.47
C LEU A 223 -6.16 22.37 -14.47
N ASP A 224 -7.01 23.34 -14.76
CA ASP A 224 -8.10 23.76 -13.88
C ASP A 224 -9.49 23.19 -14.28
N ASP A 225 -9.58 22.22 -15.22
CA ASP A 225 -10.84 21.51 -15.52
C ASP A 225 -10.98 20.24 -14.67
N CYS A 226 -11.76 20.37 -13.60
CA CYS A 226 -12.06 19.26 -12.69
C CYS A 226 -13.33 18.48 -13.07
N ASN A 227 -13.96 18.73 -14.22
CA ASN A 227 -15.05 17.87 -14.70
C ASN A 227 -14.53 16.55 -15.29
N GLN A 228 -13.25 16.51 -15.67
CA GLN A 228 -12.56 15.33 -16.14
C GLN A 228 -11.53 14.91 -15.09
N THR A 229 -11.46 13.62 -14.78
CA THR A 229 -10.37 13.10 -13.96
C THR A 229 -9.18 12.73 -14.84
N VAL A 230 -7.98 12.94 -14.31
CA VAL A 230 -6.72 12.55 -14.94
C VAL A 230 -5.91 11.69 -13.99
N SER A 231 -5.00 10.92 -14.57
CA SER A 231 -3.98 10.18 -13.84
C SER A 231 -2.82 11.12 -13.49
N ARG A 232 -2.10 10.82 -12.41
CA ARG A 232 -0.98 11.64 -11.94
C ARG A 232 0.16 11.87 -12.93
N ASN A 233 0.29 11.00 -13.93
CA ASN A 233 1.34 11.07 -14.95
C ASN A 233 0.81 11.63 -16.29
N ASP A 234 -0.46 12.03 -16.36
CA ASP A 234 -1.02 12.57 -17.60
C ASP A 234 -0.47 13.99 -17.86
N PRO A 235 -0.20 14.38 -19.12
CA PRO A 235 0.26 15.73 -19.44
C PRO A 235 -0.73 16.80 -18.96
N GLY A 236 -0.24 17.78 -18.21
CA GLY A 236 -1.06 18.84 -17.63
C GLY A 236 -1.89 18.38 -16.43
N ALA A 237 -1.58 17.23 -15.81
CA ALA A 237 -2.15 16.87 -14.53
C ALA A 237 -1.75 17.91 -13.47
N LYS A 238 -2.75 18.40 -12.74
CA LYS A 238 -2.60 19.35 -11.64
C LYS A 238 -3.37 18.82 -10.44
N LEU A 239 -2.74 18.86 -9.27
CA LEU A 239 -3.38 18.56 -8.00
C LEU A 239 -4.11 19.81 -7.52
N HIS A 240 -5.38 19.65 -7.18
CA HIS A 240 -6.19 20.64 -6.46
C HIS A 240 -6.45 20.13 -5.06
N ALA A 241 -6.31 21.01 -4.06
CA ALA A 241 -6.51 20.69 -2.65
C ALA A 241 -7.32 21.79 -1.97
N VAL A 242 -8.25 21.40 -1.10
CA VAL A 242 -8.87 22.30 -0.11
C VAL A 242 -8.84 21.66 1.27
N VAL A 243 -8.77 22.50 2.30
CA VAL A 243 -8.85 22.07 3.70
C VAL A 243 -10.21 22.46 4.27
N LEU A 244 -10.94 21.47 4.79
CA LEU A 244 -12.25 21.68 5.40
C LEU A 244 -12.16 21.83 6.93
N GLU A 245 -11.18 21.18 7.56
CA GLU A 245 -10.87 21.29 8.99
C GLU A 245 -9.38 21.00 9.20
N GLY A 246 -8.71 21.71 10.12
CA GLY A 246 -7.31 21.46 10.50
C GLY A 246 -6.28 22.09 9.56
N VAL A 247 -5.15 21.41 9.36
CA VAL A 247 -4.03 21.88 8.51
C VAL A 247 -3.43 20.71 7.72
N ILE A 248 -3.09 20.95 6.44
CA ILE A 248 -2.26 20.06 5.63
C ILE A 248 -0.95 20.74 5.24
N THR A 249 0.05 19.95 4.88
CA THR A 249 1.23 20.42 4.16
C THR A 249 1.27 19.77 2.79
N LEU A 250 1.54 20.55 1.75
CA LEU A 250 1.87 20.02 0.42
C LEU A 250 3.37 20.15 0.21
N THR A 251 4.04 19.04 -0.12
CA THR A 251 5.48 18.99 -0.39
C THR A 251 5.74 18.41 -1.77
N THR A 252 6.46 19.12 -2.64
CA THR A 252 6.86 18.61 -3.96
C THR A 252 8.13 17.77 -3.89
N GLU A 253 8.51 17.13 -5.00
CA GLU A 253 9.78 16.39 -5.10
C GLU A 253 11.02 17.30 -4.95
N GLU A 254 10.91 18.58 -5.28
CA GLU A 254 11.97 19.59 -5.08
C GLU A 254 12.02 20.13 -3.63
N GLU A 255 11.32 19.47 -2.71
CA GLU A 255 11.21 19.83 -1.29
C GLU A 255 10.61 21.23 -1.05
N MET A 256 9.92 21.80 -2.04
CA MET A 256 9.09 22.99 -1.81
C MET A 256 7.89 22.59 -0.97
N GLN A 257 7.63 23.36 0.08
CA GLN A 257 6.54 23.09 1.02
C GLN A 257 5.65 24.30 1.20
N ILE A 258 4.34 24.09 1.11
CA ILE A 258 3.33 25.04 1.57
C ILE A 258 2.50 24.41 2.68
N LEU A 259 2.09 25.23 3.63
CA LEU A 259 1.17 24.87 4.69
C LEU A 259 -0.19 25.46 4.33
N MET A 260 -1.21 24.62 4.30
CA MET A 260 -2.58 25.04 4.01
C MET A 260 -3.47 24.82 5.24
N ALA A 261 -4.16 25.86 5.65
CA ALA A 261 -5.10 25.88 6.75
C ALA A 261 -6.55 25.82 6.25
N ILE A 262 -7.48 25.72 7.19
CA ILE A 262 -8.90 25.66 6.96
C ILE A 262 -9.39 26.77 5.99
N GLY A 263 -10.17 26.39 4.98
CA GLY A 263 -10.72 27.32 4.00
C GLY A 263 -9.73 27.77 2.93
N GLU A 264 -8.52 27.22 2.91
CA GLU A 264 -7.55 27.48 1.84
C GLU A 264 -7.74 26.51 0.67
N TYR A 265 -7.55 27.07 -0.52
CA TYR A 265 -7.49 26.37 -1.79
C TYR A 265 -6.08 26.50 -2.35
N GLY A 266 -5.50 25.38 -2.76
CA GLY A 266 -4.15 25.32 -3.26
C GLY A 266 -4.03 24.34 -4.40
N THR A 267 -2.97 24.51 -5.18
CA THR A 267 -2.66 23.63 -6.30
C THR A 267 -1.20 23.25 -6.33
N ALA A 268 -0.93 22.07 -6.89
CA ALA A 268 0.43 21.58 -7.12
C ALA A 268 0.55 20.98 -8.52
N SER A 269 1.67 21.23 -9.17
CA SER A 269 2.12 20.58 -10.40
C SER A 269 3.60 20.19 -10.25
N SER A 270 4.20 19.62 -11.29
CA SER A 270 5.64 19.33 -11.28
C SER A 270 6.53 20.58 -11.19
N GLU A 271 6.01 21.76 -11.52
CA GLU A 271 6.79 23.00 -11.62
C GLU A 271 6.32 24.09 -10.63
N GLU A 272 5.17 23.89 -9.99
CA GLU A 272 4.47 24.96 -9.29
C GLU A 272 3.75 24.44 -8.06
N LEU A 273 3.82 25.19 -6.96
CA LEU A 273 3.12 24.92 -5.73
C LEU A 273 2.59 26.24 -5.16
N VAL A 274 1.26 26.43 -5.14
CA VAL A 274 0.65 27.74 -4.88
C VAL A 274 -0.61 27.61 -4.04
N ILE A 275 -0.76 28.50 -3.06
CA ILE A 275 -2.03 28.80 -2.40
C ILE A 275 -2.71 29.91 -3.19
N LEU A 276 -3.96 29.69 -3.59
CA LEU A 276 -4.70 30.59 -4.45
C LEU A 276 -5.70 31.38 -3.61
N ASP A 277 -5.25 32.52 -3.10
CA ASP A 277 -6.10 33.44 -2.34
C ASP A 277 -7.24 33.98 -3.22
N GLU A 278 -8.47 33.92 -2.70
CA GLU A 278 -9.70 34.43 -3.34
C GLU A 278 -10.04 33.81 -4.71
N ALA A 279 -9.30 32.80 -5.17
CA ALA A 279 -9.57 32.15 -6.45
C ALA A 279 -10.80 31.22 -6.33
N PRO A 280 -11.70 31.23 -7.33
CA PRO A 280 -12.81 30.30 -7.33
C PRO A 280 -12.30 28.86 -7.48
N VAL A 281 -12.85 27.98 -6.65
CA VAL A 281 -12.61 26.54 -6.75
C VAL A 281 -13.21 26.02 -8.07
N PRO A 282 -12.45 25.27 -8.88
CA PRO A 282 -12.91 24.83 -10.20
C PRO A 282 -14.13 23.91 -10.12
N GLN A 283 -15.04 24.03 -11.09
CA GLN A 283 -16.22 23.19 -11.17
C GLN A 283 -15.84 21.70 -11.29
N GLY A 284 -16.58 20.85 -10.58
CA GLY A 284 -16.35 19.40 -10.58
C GLY A 284 -15.28 18.94 -9.58
N PHE A 285 -14.57 19.86 -8.92
CA PHE A 285 -13.67 19.48 -7.83
C PHE A 285 -14.43 19.07 -6.57
N LEU A 286 -15.28 19.97 -6.06
CA LEU A 286 -16.10 19.74 -4.88
C LEU A 286 -17.51 19.29 -5.27
N ASP A 287 -18.08 18.40 -4.46
CA ASP A 287 -19.52 18.12 -4.51
C ASP A 287 -20.34 19.18 -3.75
N ALA A 288 -21.66 19.03 -3.74
CA ALA A 288 -22.56 20.00 -3.12
C ALA A 288 -22.36 20.14 -1.61
N GLU A 289 -22.05 19.05 -0.90
CA GLU A 289 -21.88 19.07 0.56
C GLU A 289 -20.50 19.61 0.94
N GLU A 290 -19.46 19.19 0.23
CA GLU A 290 -18.11 19.74 0.35
C GLU A 290 -18.08 21.24 0.05
N SER A 291 -18.78 21.69 -0.99
CA SER A 291 -18.87 23.12 -1.35
C SER A 291 -19.56 23.94 -0.26
N LYS A 292 -20.65 23.42 0.32
CA LYS A 292 -21.34 24.08 1.43
C LYS A 292 -20.41 24.22 2.63
N GLN A 293 -19.71 23.15 3.00
CA GLN A 293 -18.80 23.16 4.14
C GLN A 293 -17.65 24.13 3.92
N PHE A 294 -16.99 24.08 2.75
CA PHE A 294 -15.91 24.99 2.40
C PHE A 294 -16.35 26.47 2.44
N ASN A 295 -17.54 26.78 1.91
CA ASN A 295 -18.07 28.15 1.91
C ASN A 295 -18.45 28.65 3.31
N ILE A 296 -18.80 27.78 4.25
CA ILE A 296 -19.05 28.16 5.65
C ILE A 296 -17.76 28.56 6.35
N THR A 297 -16.65 27.90 6.02
CA THR A 297 -15.35 28.14 6.63
C THR A 297 -14.77 29.51 6.25
N ILE A 298 -14.95 29.99 5.02
CA ILE A 298 -14.35 31.26 4.57
C ILE A 298 -14.76 32.45 5.46
N PRO A 299 -16.05 32.69 5.76
CA PRO A 299 -16.45 33.74 6.70
C PRO A 299 -15.87 33.56 8.11
N GLN A 300 -15.70 32.32 8.59
CA GLN A 300 -15.12 32.06 9.91
C GLN A 300 -13.65 32.48 9.94
N ARG A 301 -12.87 32.10 8.92
CA ARG A 301 -11.49 32.55 8.74
C ARG A 301 -11.38 34.07 8.70
N MET A 302 -12.21 34.73 7.88
CA MET A 302 -12.19 36.20 7.78
C MET A 302 -12.47 36.88 9.11
N LYS A 303 -13.38 36.30 9.93
CA LYS A 303 -13.67 36.80 11.27
C LYS A 303 -12.47 36.64 12.20
N GLU A 304 -11.82 35.48 12.19
CA GLU A 304 -10.63 35.21 13.02
C GLU A 304 -9.45 36.13 12.64
N GLU A 305 -9.27 36.45 11.36
CA GLU A 305 -8.28 37.41 10.88
C GLU A 305 -8.59 38.84 11.37
N ALA A 306 -9.86 39.27 11.24
CA ALA A 306 -10.29 40.59 11.72
C ALA A 306 -10.15 40.73 13.26
N ASP A 307 -10.56 39.71 14.02
CA ASP A 307 -10.43 39.69 15.49
C ASP A 307 -8.94 39.71 15.92
N ARG A 308 -8.04 39.09 15.14
CA ARG A 308 -6.59 39.12 15.38
C ARG A 308 -6.01 40.52 15.17
N ASP A 309 -6.34 41.18 14.06
CA ASP A 309 -5.87 42.53 13.76
C ASP A 309 -6.36 43.57 14.79
N GLU A 310 -7.60 43.43 15.28
CA GLU A 310 -8.12 44.27 16.37
C GLU A 310 -7.35 44.03 17.69
N SER A 311 -7.00 42.78 17.99
CA SER A 311 -6.23 42.45 19.20
C SER A 311 -4.80 43.02 19.16
N ASP A 312 -4.10 42.94 18.01
CA ASP A 312 -2.74 43.46 17.84
C ASP A 312 -2.71 44.99 17.91
N THR A 313 -3.69 45.66 17.32
CA THR A 313 -3.82 47.12 17.43
C THR A 313 -4.15 47.58 18.85
N SER A 314 -5.00 46.86 19.58
CA SER A 314 -5.28 47.17 20.99
C SER A 314 -4.05 46.98 21.90
N SER A 315 -3.22 45.98 21.61
CA SER A 315 -2.00 45.70 22.36
C SER A 315 -0.95 46.80 22.14
N ALA A 316 -0.81 47.33 20.92
CA ALA A 316 0.09 48.43 20.61
C ALA A 316 -0.23 49.71 21.40
N TRP A 317 -1.52 50.02 21.63
CA TRP A 317 -1.93 51.17 22.45
C TRP A 317 -1.78 50.93 23.96
N ALA A 318 -1.94 49.68 24.43
CA ALA A 318 -1.77 49.34 25.85
C ALA A 318 -0.33 49.57 26.34
N TRP A 319 0.69 49.31 25.49
CA TRP A 319 2.09 49.61 25.80
C TRP A 319 2.40 51.11 25.74
N ILE A 320 1.79 51.85 24.82
CA ILE A 320 1.97 53.31 24.70
C ILE A 320 1.32 54.06 25.87
N LEU A 321 0.15 53.63 26.34
CA LEU A 321 -0.50 54.18 27.54
C LEU A 321 0.20 53.75 28.84
N GLY A 322 0.78 52.55 28.89
CA GLY A 322 1.58 52.08 30.02
C GLY A 322 2.89 52.86 30.24
N LEU A 323 3.53 53.32 29.17
CA LEU A 323 4.73 54.17 29.24
C LEU A 323 4.44 55.63 29.63
N LEU A 324 3.19 56.10 29.49
CA LEU A 324 2.78 57.45 29.88
C LEU A 324 2.37 57.55 31.37
N LEU A 325 2.17 56.42 32.05
CA LEU A 325 1.82 56.34 33.48
C LEU A 325 3.00 56.04 34.42
N LEU A 326 4.22 55.87 33.89
CA LEU A 326 5.46 55.66 34.68
C LEU A 326 6.37 56.90 34.72
N ALA A 327 5.94 58.03 34.15
CA ALA A 327 6.71 59.28 34.08
C ALA A 327 6.06 60.47 34.82
N LEU A 328 5.18 60.21 35.79
CA LEU A 328 4.54 61.22 36.66
C LEU A 328 4.66 60.82 38.13
#